data_AF-A0A936QXB3-F1
#
_entry.id   AF-A0A936QXB3-F1
#
_cell.length_a   1.000
_cell.length_b   1.000
_cell.length_c   1.000
_cell.angle_alpha   90.00
_cell.angle_beta   90.00
_cell.angle_gamma   90.00
#
_symmetry.space_group_name_H-M   'P 1'
#
loop_
_entity.id
_entity.type
_entity.pdbx_description
1 polymer ?
#
loop_
_entity_poly.entity_id
_entity_poly.type
_entity_poly.pdbx_seq_one_letter_code
_entity_poly.pdbx_strand_id
1 'polypeptide(L)'
;MSAQGMTTREFQAALGMAYCGSALYASAPSRARLSRIAEVLGSAELELTATNDVFWDEVVSVNLEGVEEVFDATVLDCHNFIADGVAVHNSIEQDADLVILLHRDRSDPEREGEADVIVAKHRNGPTKDLVLAFQGHYSRFSNMAKDGGF
;
A
#
# COMPACT_ATOMS: atom_id res chain seq x y z
N MET A 1 -10.91 -32.51 6.41
CA MET A 1 -11.87 -33.59 6.76
C MET A 1 -11.92 -34.68 5.68
N SER A 2 -12.54 -34.46 4.52
CA SER A 2 -12.65 -35.50 3.46
C SER A 2 -11.30 -36.04 2.98
N ALA A 3 -10.32 -35.15 2.77
CA ALA A 3 -8.96 -35.53 2.36
C ALA A 3 -8.20 -36.42 3.37
N GLN A 4 -8.64 -36.48 4.62
CA GLN A 4 -8.04 -37.32 5.67
C GLN A 4 -8.91 -38.53 6.05
N GLY A 5 -10.00 -38.78 5.33
CA GLY A 5 -10.90 -39.90 5.62
C GLY A 5 -11.64 -39.81 6.97
N MET A 6 -11.63 -38.64 7.62
CA MET A 6 -12.22 -38.43 8.94
C MET A 6 -13.71 -38.11 8.83
N THR A 7 -14.54 -38.80 9.60
CA THR A 7 -15.97 -38.49 9.68
C THR A 7 -16.22 -37.21 10.49
N THR A 8 -17.35 -36.54 10.25
CA THR A 8 -17.74 -35.35 11.03
C THR A 8 -17.78 -35.61 12.54
N ARG A 9 -18.17 -36.83 12.94
CA ARG A 9 -18.27 -37.19 14.36
C ARG A 9 -16.90 -37.37 15.00
N GLU A 10 -15.96 -38.02 14.30
CA GLU A 10 -14.57 -38.16 14.74
C GLU A 10 -13.89 -36.80 14.82
N PHE A 11 -14.12 -35.93 13.83
CA PHE A 11 -13.58 -34.57 13.83
C PHE A 11 -14.05 -33.75 15.04
N GLN A 12 -15.35 -33.75 15.32
CA GLN A 12 -15.89 -33.02 16.47
C GLN A 12 -15.39 -33.59 17.81
N ALA A 13 -15.21 -34.91 17.89
CA ALA A 13 -14.61 -35.55 19.05
C ALA A 13 -13.12 -35.17 19.21
N ALA A 14 -12.35 -35.13 18.12
CA ALA A 14 -10.95 -34.71 18.11
C ALA A 14 -10.77 -33.24 18.54
N LEU A 15 -11.77 -32.39 18.26
CA LEU A 15 -11.83 -31.01 18.75
C LEU A 15 -12.25 -30.89 20.23
N GLY A 16 -12.53 -32.00 20.91
CA GLY A 16 -12.99 -32.03 22.30
C GLY A 16 -14.44 -31.56 22.48
N MET A 17 -15.28 -31.69 21.46
CA MET A 17 -16.67 -31.23 21.49
C MET A 17 -17.67 -32.38 21.38
N ALA A 18 -18.86 -32.19 21.96
CA ALA A 18 -19.99 -33.07 21.74
C ALA A 18 -20.48 -32.96 20.29
N TYR A 19 -20.95 -34.07 19.74
CA TYR A 19 -21.48 -34.08 18.38
C TYR A 19 -22.74 -33.21 18.28
N CYS A 20 -22.70 -32.19 17.43
CA CYS A 20 -23.80 -31.24 17.21
C CYS A 20 -24.26 -31.14 15.75
N GLY A 21 -23.89 -32.12 14.92
CA GLY A 21 -24.25 -32.14 13.51
C GLY A 21 -23.64 -30.96 12.74
N SER A 22 -24.46 -30.26 11.94
CA SER A 22 -24.02 -29.13 11.12
C SER A 22 -23.95 -27.80 11.87
N ALA A 23 -24.46 -27.72 13.10
CA ALA A 23 -24.51 -26.48 13.89
C ALA A 23 -23.11 -25.88 14.12
N LEU A 24 -22.06 -26.72 14.16
CA LEU A 24 -20.68 -26.26 14.27
C LEU A 24 -20.23 -25.37 13.11
N TYR A 25 -20.78 -25.57 11.92
CA TYR A 25 -20.38 -24.89 10.69
C TYR A 25 -21.26 -23.68 10.36
N ALA A 26 -22.24 -23.38 11.21
CA ALA A 26 -23.15 -22.26 11.01
C ALA A 26 -22.47 -20.89 11.23
N SER A 27 -21.31 -20.87 11.86
CA SER A 27 -20.54 -19.64 12.12
C SER A 27 -19.06 -19.84 11.86
N ALA A 28 -18.38 -18.73 11.53
CA ALA A 28 -16.93 -18.72 11.39
C ALA A 28 -16.27 -19.09 12.74
N PRO A 29 -15.22 -19.94 12.73
CA PRO A 29 -14.49 -20.29 13.94
C PRO A 29 -13.73 -19.07 14.48
N SER A 30 -13.59 -18.99 15.81
CA SER A 30 -12.61 -18.08 16.40
C SER A 30 -11.18 -18.52 16.08
N ARG A 31 -10.19 -17.62 16.21
CA ARG A 31 -8.75 -17.92 16.09
C ARG A 31 -8.33 -19.16 16.88
N ALA A 32 -8.73 -19.23 18.16
CA ALA A 32 -8.44 -20.36 19.03
C ALA A 32 -9.10 -21.68 18.54
N ARG A 33 -10.30 -21.61 17.96
CA ARG A 33 -10.95 -22.79 17.37
C ARG A 33 -10.26 -23.19 16.06
N LEU A 34 -9.88 -22.22 15.23
CA LEU A 34 -9.20 -22.47 13.96
C LEU A 34 -7.83 -23.11 14.17
N SER A 35 -7.07 -22.68 15.18
CA SER A 35 -5.80 -23.30 15.57
C SER A 35 -5.99 -24.78 15.97
N ARG A 36 -7.00 -25.10 16.81
CA ARG A 36 -7.33 -26.52 17.10
C ARG A 36 -7.73 -27.31 15.86
N ILE A 37 -8.44 -26.68 14.93
CA ILE A 37 -8.81 -27.30 13.66
C ILE A 37 -7.55 -27.57 12.82
N ALA A 38 -6.62 -26.61 12.77
CA ALA A 38 -5.35 -26.74 12.06
C ALA A 38 -4.50 -27.88 12.63
N GLU A 39 -4.41 -28.00 13.96
CA GLU A 39 -3.74 -29.11 14.66
C GLU A 39 -4.38 -30.46 14.31
N VAL A 40 -5.70 -30.59 14.45
CA VAL A 40 -6.43 -31.84 14.16
C VAL A 40 -6.28 -32.25 12.70
N LEU A 41 -6.31 -31.27 11.79
CA LEU A 41 -6.18 -31.52 10.35
C LEU A 41 -4.74 -31.53 9.85
N GLY A 42 -3.74 -31.26 10.70
CA GLY A 42 -2.34 -31.10 10.30
C GLY A 42 -2.14 -30.12 9.14
N SER A 43 -2.93 -29.04 9.09
CA SER A 43 -2.94 -28.10 7.97
C SER A 43 -2.10 -26.86 8.28
N ALA A 44 -0.93 -26.76 7.65
CA ALA A 44 -0.05 -25.59 7.78
C ALA A 44 -0.72 -24.29 7.29
N GLU A 45 -1.57 -24.38 6.27
CA GLU A 45 -2.33 -23.24 5.76
C GLU A 45 -3.34 -22.72 6.79
N LEU A 46 -4.11 -23.62 7.43
CA LEU A 46 -5.05 -23.23 8.48
C LEU A 46 -4.32 -22.70 9.73
N GLU A 47 -3.13 -23.21 10.03
CA GLU A 47 -2.30 -22.72 11.12
C GLU A 47 -1.87 -21.28 10.85
N LEU A 48 -1.36 -21.01 9.65
CA LEU A 48 -0.99 -19.66 9.22
C LEU A 48 -2.18 -18.71 9.29
N THR A 49 -3.37 -19.18 8.90
CA THR A 49 -4.61 -18.42 9.02
C THR A 49 -5.09 -18.25 10.45
N ALA A 50 -4.72 -19.14 11.38
CA ALA A 50 -5.07 -19.02 12.78
C ALA A 50 -4.15 -18.03 13.53
N THR A 51 -2.93 -17.80 13.06
CA THR A 51 -1.93 -16.98 13.75
C THR A 51 -1.70 -15.59 13.15
N ASN A 52 -1.87 -15.42 11.83
CA ASN A 52 -1.51 -14.17 11.17
C ASN A 52 -2.65 -13.16 11.14
N ASP A 53 -2.37 -11.92 11.51
CA ASP A 53 -3.31 -10.80 11.40
C ASP A 53 -3.33 -10.14 10.01
N VAL A 54 -2.35 -10.48 9.18
CA VAL A 54 -2.22 -10.00 7.80
C VAL A 54 -2.38 -11.16 6.85
N PHE A 55 -3.22 -10.96 5.84
CA PHE A 55 -3.54 -11.92 4.81
C PHE A 55 -3.21 -11.35 3.44
N TRP A 56 -2.83 -12.24 2.53
CA TRP A 56 -2.60 -11.91 1.13
C TRP A 56 -3.69 -12.58 0.32
N ASP A 57 -4.49 -11.77 -0.37
CA ASP A 57 -5.48 -12.26 -1.33
C ASP A 57 -4.95 -12.09 -2.76
N GLU A 58 -5.29 -13.04 -3.62
CA GLU A 58 -4.96 -12.98 -5.04
C GLU A 58 -5.92 -12.06 -5.79
N VAL A 59 -5.37 -11.15 -6.61
CA VAL A 59 -6.18 -10.32 -7.51
C VAL A 59 -6.62 -11.15 -8.70
N VAL A 60 -7.90 -11.53 -8.73
CA VAL A 60 -8.47 -12.37 -9.80
C VAL A 60 -8.77 -11.58 -11.06
N SER A 61 -9.17 -10.32 -10.94
CA SER A 61 -9.50 -9.45 -12.07
C SER A 61 -9.44 -7.98 -11.70
N VAL A 62 -9.22 -7.11 -12.69
CA VAL A 62 -9.32 -5.66 -12.55
C VAL A 62 -10.23 -5.17 -13.67
N ASN A 63 -11.35 -4.55 -13.29
CA ASN A 63 -12.36 -4.05 -14.23
C ASN A 63 -12.50 -2.54 -14.05
N LEU A 64 -12.76 -1.83 -15.15
CA LEU A 64 -13.03 -0.39 -15.09
C LEU A 64 -14.48 -0.17 -14.62
N GLU A 65 -14.66 0.50 -13.48
CA GLU A 65 -15.96 0.66 -12.85
C GLU A 65 -16.67 1.98 -13.23
N GLY A 66 -15.93 2.95 -13.77
CA GLY A 66 -16.47 4.23 -14.24
C GLY A 66 -15.64 5.42 -13.74
N VAL A 67 -16.27 6.60 -13.72
CA VAL A 67 -15.70 7.79 -13.10
C VAL A 67 -16.53 8.07 -11.84
N GLU A 68 -15.87 8.01 -10.69
CA GLU A 68 -16.49 8.23 -9.38
C GLU A 68 -15.70 9.26 -8.57
N GLU A 69 -16.36 9.89 -7.61
CA GLU A 69 -15.69 10.74 -6.64
C GLU A 69 -14.94 9.86 -5.62
N VAL A 70 -13.63 10.05 -5.52
CA VAL A 70 -12.76 9.29 -4.62
C VAL A 70 -12.16 10.19 -3.56
N PHE A 71 -11.92 9.61 -2.38
CA PHE A 71 -11.34 10.31 -1.24
C PHE A 71 -10.04 9.62 -0.82
N ASP A 72 -9.10 10.41 -0.32
CA ASP A 72 -7.86 9.92 0.27
C ASP A 72 -7.71 10.47 1.70
N ALA A 73 -6.98 9.74 2.55
CA ALA A 73 -6.72 10.13 3.93
C ALA A 73 -5.22 10.32 4.14
N THR A 74 -4.81 11.51 4.59
CA THR A 74 -3.41 11.74 4.98
C THR A 74 -3.16 11.14 6.37
N VAL A 75 -2.43 10.01 6.39
CA VAL A 75 -1.92 9.41 7.63
C VAL A 75 -0.45 9.83 7.80
N LEU A 76 -0.16 10.46 8.94
CA LEU A 76 1.22 10.85 9.27
C LEU A 76 2.11 9.62 9.42
N ASP A 77 3.39 9.78 9.06
CA ASP A 77 4.47 8.78 9.07
C ASP A 77 4.30 7.62 8.07
N CYS A 78 3.23 6.83 8.22
CA CYS A 78 3.08 5.58 7.47
C CYS A 78 2.40 5.76 6.11
N HIS A 79 1.66 6.86 5.91
CA HIS A 79 0.98 7.19 4.65
C HIS A 79 0.12 6.04 4.06
N ASN A 80 -0.45 5.21 4.93
CA ASN A 80 -1.32 4.08 4.60
C ASN A 80 -2.43 3.91 5.65
N PHE A 81 -3.53 3.28 5.27
CA PHE A 81 -4.66 2.98 6.15
C PHE A 81 -5.43 1.73 5.67
N ILE A 82 -6.38 1.25 6.48
CA ILE A 82 -7.26 0.14 6.11
C ILE A 82 -8.57 0.72 5.54
N ALA A 83 -8.94 0.32 4.32
CA ALA A 83 -10.20 0.65 3.68
C ALA A 83 -10.86 -0.65 3.18
N ASP A 84 -12.12 -0.89 3.55
CA ASP A 84 -12.87 -2.11 3.21
C ASP A 84 -12.12 -3.43 3.52
N GLY A 85 -11.32 -3.43 4.59
CA GLY A 85 -10.52 -4.58 5.01
C GLY A 85 -9.21 -4.76 4.24
N VAL A 86 -8.87 -3.87 3.32
CA VAL A 86 -7.64 -3.86 2.52
C VAL A 86 -6.70 -2.77 3.03
N ALA A 87 -5.41 -3.09 3.15
CA ALA A 87 -4.39 -2.09 3.41
C ALA A 87 -4.10 -1.28 2.14
N VAL A 88 -4.45 0.00 2.14
CA VAL A 88 -4.26 0.95 1.04
C VAL A 88 -3.19 1.97 1.38
N HIS A 89 -2.42 2.39 0.38
CA HIS A 89 -1.39 3.41 0.52
C HIS A 89 -1.74 4.64 -0.32
N ASN A 90 -1.41 5.83 0.16
CA ASN A 90 -1.64 7.09 -0.55
C ASN A 90 -0.87 7.08 -1.88
N SER A 91 -1.59 7.22 -2.99
CA SER A 91 -1.12 6.78 -4.32
C SER A 91 -0.28 7.82 -5.08
N ILE A 92 -0.55 9.12 -4.91
CA ILE A 92 -0.03 10.13 -5.86
C ILE A 92 1.51 10.25 -5.84
N GLU A 93 2.15 10.23 -4.67
CA GLU A 93 3.60 10.35 -4.60
C GLU A 93 4.29 9.01 -4.89
N GLN A 94 3.70 7.87 -4.55
CA GLN A 94 4.37 6.57 -4.63
C GLN A 94 4.50 6.02 -6.05
N ASP A 95 3.49 6.27 -6.88
CA ASP A 95 3.45 5.82 -8.27
C ASP A 95 4.31 6.70 -9.19
N ALA A 96 4.72 7.89 -8.74
CA ALA A 96 5.64 8.73 -9.49
C ALA A 96 7.07 8.17 -9.46
N ASP A 97 7.66 7.99 -10.64
CA ASP A 97 9.10 7.71 -10.81
C ASP A 97 9.95 8.95 -10.52
N LEU A 98 9.41 10.13 -10.80
CA LEU A 98 10.06 11.44 -10.68
C LEU A 98 9.05 12.48 -10.18
N VAL A 99 9.38 13.18 -9.09
CA VAL A 99 8.61 14.32 -8.57
C VAL A 99 9.51 15.55 -8.62
N ILE A 100 9.08 16.58 -9.36
CA ILE A 100 9.78 17.85 -9.48
C ILE A 100 8.89 18.95 -8.92
N LEU A 101 9.41 19.69 -7.95
CA LEU A 101 8.76 20.90 -7.42
C LEU A 101 9.42 22.13 -8.06
N LEU A 102 8.61 23.13 -8.40
CA LEU A 102 9.07 24.41 -8.91
C LEU A 102 8.81 25.48 -7.86
N HIS A 103 9.87 26.14 -7.40
CA HIS A 103 9.77 27.23 -6.45
C HIS A 103 10.39 28.51 -7.03
N ARG A 104 9.71 29.64 -6.79
CA ARG A 104 10.21 30.97 -7.12
C ARG A 104 10.04 31.83 -5.89
N ASP A 105 11.15 32.21 -5.30
CA ASP A 105 11.12 33.21 -4.25
C ASP A 105 10.86 34.58 -4.88
N ARG A 106 9.68 35.13 -4.63
CA ARG A 106 9.30 36.48 -5.08
C ARG A 106 9.55 37.55 -4.03
N SER A 107 9.90 37.12 -2.81
CA SER A 107 10.16 38.01 -1.69
C SER A 107 11.61 38.48 -1.65
N ASP A 108 12.52 37.73 -2.27
CA ASP A 108 13.92 38.06 -2.44
C ASP A 108 14.18 38.74 -3.80
N PRO A 109 14.43 40.07 -3.84
CA PRO A 109 14.74 40.77 -5.09
C PRO A 109 16.07 40.37 -5.72
N GLU A 110 17.02 39.82 -4.95
CA GLU A 110 18.33 39.41 -5.48
C GLU A 110 18.22 38.14 -6.33
N ARG A 111 17.16 37.36 -6.12
CA ARG A 111 16.84 36.14 -6.87
C ARG A 111 15.80 36.40 -7.97
N GLU A 112 15.58 37.66 -8.33
CA GLU A 112 14.64 38.00 -9.40
C GLU A 112 15.10 37.40 -10.73
N GLY A 113 14.26 36.52 -11.30
CA GLY A 113 14.60 35.79 -12.52
C GLY A 113 15.27 34.45 -12.27
N GLU A 114 15.37 33.99 -11.02
CA GLU A 114 15.72 32.62 -10.68
C GLU A 114 14.47 31.76 -10.42
N ALA A 115 14.63 30.46 -10.54
CA ALA A 115 13.68 29.47 -10.08
C ALA A 115 14.40 28.19 -9.63
N ASP A 116 14.00 27.68 -8.48
CA ASP A 116 14.47 26.41 -7.95
C ASP A 116 13.65 25.27 -8.57
N VAL A 117 14.36 24.33 -9.15
CA VAL A 117 13.85 23.05 -9.65
C VAL A 117 14.33 21.97 -8.68
N ILE A 118 13.42 21.49 -7.85
CA ILE A 118 13.70 20.57 -6.75
C ILE A 118 13.29 19.17 -7.21
N VAL A 119 14.28 18.31 -7.45
CA VAL A 119 14.00 16.90 -7.72
C VAL A 119 13.75 16.19 -6.39
N ALA A 120 12.50 16.25 -5.93
CA ALA A 120 12.09 15.75 -4.62
C ALA A 120 12.06 14.21 -4.55
N LYS A 121 11.75 13.55 -5.67
CA LYS A 121 11.77 12.07 -5.79
C LYS A 121 12.37 11.67 -7.12
N HIS A 122 13.29 10.70 -7.12
CA HIS A 122 13.85 10.10 -8.33
C HIS A 122 14.14 8.61 -8.06
N ARG A 123 13.28 7.71 -8.55
CA ARG A 123 13.36 6.26 -8.24
C ARG A 123 14.65 5.60 -8.77
N ASN A 124 15.20 6.13 -9.87
CA ASN A 124 16.36 5.55 -10.59
C ASN A 124 17.61 6.44 -10.57
N GLY A 125 17.69 7.42 -9.66
CA GLY A 125 18.84 8.32 -9.64
C GLY A 125 18.81 9.31 -8.48
N PRO A 126 19.77 10.25 -8.44
CA PRO A 126 19.89 11.18 -7.33
C PRO A 126 18.80 12.24 -7.35
N THR A 127 18.40 12.67 -6.15
CA THR A 127 17.67 13.92 -5.92
C THR A 127 18.65 15.09 -5.88
N LYS A 128 18.22 16.26 -6.34
CA LYS A 128 19.02 17.48 -6.35
C LYS A 128 18.15 18.70 -6.59
N ASP A 129 18.55 19.81 -5.96
CA ASP A 129 18.00 21.13 -6.23
C ASP A 129 18.87 21.84 -7.26
N LEU A 130 18.22 22.36 -8.29
CA LEU A 130 18.85 23.02 -9.42
C LEU A 130 18.28 24.44 -9.54
N VAL A 131 19.16 25.43 -9.59
CA VAL A 131 18.77 26.80 -9.90
C VAL A 131 18.79 26.99 -11.40
N LEU A 132 17.68 27.43 -11.97
CA LEU A 132 17.55 27.81 -13.39
C LEU A 132 17.17 29.28 -13.50
N ALA A 133 17.53 29.89 -14.64
CA ALA A 133 17.05 31.22 -14.99
C ALA A 133 15.61 31.12 -15.51
N PHE A 134 14.70 31.90 -14.96
CA PHE A 134 13.30 31.99 -15.33
C PHE A 134 12.98 33.33 -16.01
N GLN A 135 12.63 33.25 -17.29
CA GLN A 135 12.26 34.40 -18.11
C GLN A 135 10.74 34.54 -18.17
N GLY A 136 10.17 35.23 -17.19
CA GLY A 136 8.72 35.24 -16.94
C GLY A 136 7.87 35.73 -18.11
N HIS A 137 8.36 36.70 -18.90
CA HIS A 137 7.65 37.22 -20.08
C HIS A 137 7.50 36.18 -21.20
N TYR A 138 8.32 35.12 -21.16
CA TYR A 138 8.30 34.02 -22.13
C TYR A 138 7.86 32.69 -21.50
N SER A 139 7.54 32.67 -20.20
CA SER A 139 7.26 31.44 -19.44
C SER A 139 8.30 30.34 -19.67
N ARG A 140 9.58 30.72 -19.73
CA ARG A 140 10.68 29.85 -20.15
C ARG A 140 11.74 29.72 -19.07
N PHE A 141 12.24 28.50 -18.90
CA PHE A 141 13.43 28.22 -18.10
C PHE A 141 14.65 28.05 -19.01
N SER A 142 15.80 28.54 -18.59
CA SER A 142 17.09 28.35 -19.28
C SER A 142 18.18 28.01 -18.27
N ASN A 143 19.24 27.35 -18.76
CA ASN A 143 20.42 27.11 -17.95
C ASN A 143 20.96 28.43 -17.41
N MET A 144 21.42 28.41 -16.15
CA MET A 144 22.21 29.51 -15.62
C MET A 144 23.48 29.67 -16.47
N ALA A 145 23.97 30.89 -16.57
CA ALA A 145 25.26 31.13 -17.19
C ALA A 145 26.31 30.27 -16.47
N LYS A 146 27.09 29.48 -17.21
CA LYS A 146 28.24 28.78 -16.61
C LYS A 146 29.23 29.85 -16.20
N ASP A 147 29.63 29.88 -14.93
CA ASP A 147 30.83 30.58 -14.53
C ASP A 147 31.99 30.03 -15.39
N GLY A 148 32.60 30.93 -16.16
CA GLY A 148 33.55 30.56 -17.21
C GLY A 148 34.72 29.74 -16.66
N GLY A 149 34.81 28.48 -17.08
CA GLY A 149 35.94 27.61 -16.85
C GLY A 149 36.09 26.64 -18.02
N PHE A 150 37.09 26.90 -18.87
CA PHE A 150 37.80 25.86 -19.61
C PHE A 150 38.85 25.24 -18.69
#